data_AF-R5MFD8-F1
#
_entry.id   AF-R5MFD8-F1
#
_cell.length_a   1.000
_cell.length_b   1.000
_cell.length_c   1.000
_cell.angle_alpha   90.00
_cell.angle_beta   90.00
_cell.angle_gamma   90.00
#
_symmetry.space_group_name_H-M   'P 1'
#
loop_
_entity.id
_entity.type
_entity.pdbx_description
1 polymer ?
#
loop_
_entity_poly.entity_id
_entity_poly.type
_entity_poly.pdbx_seq_one_letter_code
_entity_poly.pdbx_strand_id
1 'polypeptide(L)'
;MKSKVLLVCLAMLLLIAGSVEAQTYPKREFRGAWIQCVNGQFQGMPTEQMKATLIRQLDNLKGAGINAIIFQVRAECDALYASTYEPWSRFLTGLQGKAPQPGWDPLQFMVEECHKRGMELHAWINPYRAQTKGTTALSPMHPYNKYPRLFVRYGGQLYFDPGYPESRAYICKIVRDIVSRYDIDAIHMDDYFYPYPIPGEEFPDNVSFAAYGRGFTSKADWRRDNVNVLIKEIHETVRSCKPWVKFGVSPFGIYRNKRSNPNGSDTNGLQNYDDLYADVLLWVNNGWVDYNIPQIYWEIGHPAADYEKLVRWWARNSAARPLFIGQDVIRTVSKADPKNPAQNQMPAKYKLQRMFPTIQGSCQWYAAAVVENRGNYRNMLVNVYHKYPALLPTSPFIDDKAPGKVKKLKPVWTADGYILFWTAPKAKDEMDKAVQYVVYRFANKEKVNLNDPSHIVAVTNDTFYKLPYEDGKTKYSYVVTALDRLHNESKSVKKKVKL
;
A
#
# COMPACT_ATOMS: atom_id res chain seq x y z
N MET A 1 46.36 -6.35 -44.45
CA MET A 1 45.86 -7.16 -43.31
C MET A 1 45.54 -6.35 -42.03
N LYS A 2 46.31 -5.32 -41.66
CA LYS A 2 46.08 -4.55 -40.41
C LYS A 2 44.75 -3.76 -40.35
N SER A 3 44.24 -3.26 -41.48
CA SER A 3 42.97 -2.51 -41.53
C SER A 3 41.70 -3.38 -41.37
N LYS A 4 41.72 -4.64 -41.85
CA LYS A 4 40.58 -5.57 -41.70
C LYS A 4 40.44 -6.09 -40.26
N VAL A 5 41.53 -6.24 -39.52
CA VAL A 5 41.50 -6.64 -38.10
C VAL A 5 40.93 -5.51 -37.23
N LEU A 6 41.26 -4.25 -37.53
CA LEU A 6 40.75 -3.09 -36.79
C LEU A 6 39.23 -2.92 -36.96
N LEU A 7 38.70 -3.17 -38.17
CA LEU A 7 37.25 -3.10 -38.43
C LEU A 7 36.46 -4.21 -37.72
N VAL A 8 37.02 -5.42 -37.63
CA VAL A 8 36.40 -6.56 -36.93
C VAL A 8 36.42 -6.34 -35.41
N CYS A 9 37.50 -5.77 -34.86
CA CYS A 9 37.54 -5.40 -33.45
C CYS A 9 36.56 -4.26 -33.10
N LEU A 10 36.36 -3.28 -33.99
CA LEU A 10 35.38 -2.21 -33.80
C LEU A 10 33.93 -2.74 -33.88
N ALA A 11 33.66 -3.68 -34.79
CA ALA A 11 32.37 -4.36 -34.89
C ALA A 11 32.08 -5.28 -33.69
N MET A 12 33.10 -5.94 -33.13
CA MET A 12 32.95 -6.71 -31.88
C MET A 12 32.77 -5.82 -30.64
N LEU A 13 33.40 -4.64 -30.58
CA LEU A 13 33.16 -3.65 -29.52
C LEU A 13 31.75 -3.04 -29.60
N LEU A 14 31.19 -2.88 -30.80
CA LEU A 14 29.79 -2.46 -31.00
C LEU A 14 28.76 -3.57 -30.68
N LEU A 15 29.15 -4.85 -30.73
CA LEU A 15 28.32 -5.99 -30.33
C LEU A 15 28.38 -6.30 -28.82
N ILE A 16 29.37 -5.76 -28.09
CA ILE A 16 29.49 -5.87 -26.62
C ILE A 16 28.84 -4.66 -25.90
N ALA A 17 28.39 -3.64 -26.65
CA ALA A 17 27.36 -2.72 -26.17
C ALA A 17 26.00 -3.44 -26.15
N GLY A 18 25.93 -4.58 -25.45
CA GLY A 18 24.68 -5.15 -25.01
C GLY A 18 23.94 -4.03 -24.29
N SER A 19 22.72 -3.75 -24.75
CA SER A 19 21.85 -2.72 -24.22
C SER A 19 21.82 -2.82 -22.70
N VAL A 20 22.62 -2.01 -22.02
CA VAL A 20 22.39 -1.70 -20.62
C VAL A 20 21.09 -0.91 -20.67
N GLU A 21 19.96 -1.61 -20.62
CA GLU A 21 18.68 -0.99 -20.36
C GLU A 21 18.88 -0.15 -19.10
N ALA A 22 18.93 1.16 -19.27
CA ALA A 22 19.11 2.07 -18.16
C ALA A 22 17.97 1.80 -17.18
N GLN A 23 18.30 1.40 -15.96
CA GLN A 23 17.31 1.21 -14.91
C GLN A 23 16.50 2.50 -14.78
N THR A 24 15.21 2.43 -15.09
CA THR A 24 14.33 3.59 -14.94
C THR A 24 14.01 3.79 -13.46
N TYR A 25 14.26 5.01 -12.98
CA TYR A 25 13.90 5.43 -11.62
C TYR A 25 12.69 6.36 -11.71
N PRO A 26 11.47 5.85 -11.47
CA PRO A 26 10.29 6.69 -11.53
C PRO A 26 10.30 7.71 -10.40
N LYS A 27 9.99 8.98 -10.72
CA LYS A 27 9.75 10.02 -9.70
C LYS A 27 8.62 9.63 -8.76
N ARG A 28 7.59 8.97 -9.30
CA ARG A 28 6.38 8.57 -8.57
C ARG A 28 6.22 7.07 -8.61
N GLU A 29 6.17 6.44 -7.45
CA GLU A 29 6.02 4.99 -7.31
C GLU A 29 5.47 4.68 -5.91
N PHE A 30 4.36 3.95 -5.85
CA PHE A 30 3.88 3.41 -4.58
C PHE A 30 4.82 2.28 -4.14
N ARG A 31 5.38 2.41 -2.95
CA ARG A 31 6.32 1.44 -2.37
C ARG A 31 5.79 1.07 -1.00
N GLY A 32 4.92 0.06 -0.97
CA GLY A 32 4.19 -0.36 0.22
C GLY A 32 4.83 -1.52 0.98
N ALA A 33 4.48 -1.68 2.25
CA ALA A 33 4.75 -2.91 3.00
C ALA A 33 3.62 -3.22 3.98
N TRP A 34 3.22 -4.49 4.08
CA TRP A 34 2.20 -4.93 5.03
C TRP A 34 2.81 -5.34 6.37
N ILE A 35 2.27 -4.77 7.45
CA ILE A 35 2.56 -5.16 8.84
C ILE A 35 1.28 -5.74 9.45
N GLN A 36 1.24 -7.07 9.55
CA GLN A 36 0.10 -7.83 10.07
C GLN A 36 0.21 -8.10 11.58
N CYS A 37 -0.91 -8.09 12.31
CA CYS A 37 -0.91 -8.51 13.72
C CYS A 37 -1.36 -9.97 13.88
N VAL A 38 -2.15 -10.49 12.92
CA VAL A 38 -2.83 -11.80 13.01
C VAL A 38 -1.89 -13.00 13.11
N ASN A 39 -0.61 -12.85 12.74
CA ASN A 39 0.41 -13.88 12.91
C ASN A 39 0.94 -13.98 14.35
N GLY A 40 0.45 -13.15 15.28
CA GLY A 40 0.88 -13.13 16.67
C GLY A 40 2.20 -12.43 16.92
N GLN A 41 2.76 -11.69 15.95
CA GLN A 41 4.09 -11.07 16.11
C GLN A 41 4.18 -10.05 17.25
N PHE A 42 3.06 -9.54 17.75
CA PHE A 42 2.98 -8.60 18.86
C PHE A 42 2.39 -9.20 20.14
N GLN A 43 1.94 -10.46 20.08
CA GLN A 43 1.13 -11.05 21.13
C GLN A 43 1.91 -11.18 22.42
N GLY A 44 1.43 -10.51 23.48
CA GLY A 44 2.05 -10.53 24.80
C GLY A 44 3.29 -9.64 24.92
N MET A 45 3.65 -8.87 23.88
CA MET A 45 4.77 -7.94 23.98
C MET A 45 4.42 -6.76 24.90
N PRO A 46 5.32 -6.38 25.83
CA PRO A 46 5.20 -5.12 26.56
C PRO A 46 5.13 -3.92 25.61
N THR A 47 4.36 -2.90 25.99
CA THR A 47 4.13 -1.68 25.18
C THR A 47 5.42 -1.09 24.61
N GLU A 48 6.44 -0.85 25.45
CA GLU A 48 7.69 -0.24 25.02
C GLU A 48 8.50 -1.14 24.06
N GLN A 49 8.43 -2.47 24.24
CA GLN A 49 9.06 -3.42 23.32
C GLN A 49 8.38 -3.42 21.94
N MET A 50 7.04 -3.33 21.91
CA MET A 50 6.30 -3.23 20.66
C MET A 50 6.60 -1.91 19.95
N LYS A 51 6.60 -0.77 20.66
CA LYS A 51 7.00 0.54 20.09
C LYS A 51 8.39 0.50 19.48
N ALA A 52 9.39 -0.02 20.21
CA ALA A 52 10.76 -0.14 19.71
C ALA A 52 10.86 -1.07 18.49
N THR A 53 10.07 -2.15 18.47
CA THR A 53 10.00 -3.07 17.33
C THR A 53 9.40 -2.40 16.10
N LEU A 54 8.28 -1.68 16.25
CA LEU A 54 7.64 -0.95 15.17
C LEU A 54 8.55 0.17 14.64
N ILE A 55 9.16 0.97 15.51
CA ILE A 55 10.15 1.99 15.11
C ILE A 55 11.27 1.38 14.27
N ARG A 56 11.86 0.28 14.75
CA ARG A 56 12.92 -0.43 14.01
C ARG A 56 12.42 -0.91 12.65
N GLN A 57 11.22 -1.49 12.57
CA GLN A 57 10.64 -1.91 11.29
C GLN A 57 10.47 -0.71 10.34
N LEU A 58 9.89 0.39 10.81
CA LEU A 58 9.68 1.61 10.03
C LEU A 58 10.99 2.23 9.55
N ASP A 59 12.04 2.28 10.36
CA ASP A 59 13.36 2.79 9.98
C ASP A 59 14.00 1.94 8.86
N ASN A 60 13.94 0.61 9.00
CA ASN A 60 14.48 -0.30 7.98
C ASN A 60 13.69 -0.22 6.67
N LEU A 61 12.36 -0.10 6.75
CA LEU A 61 11.50 0.04 5.57
C LEU A 61 11.73 1.40 4.89
N LYS A 62 11.80 2.49 5.65
CA LYS A 62 12.11 3.82 5.11
C LYS A 62 13.49 3.83 4.42
N GLY A 63 14.50 3.21 5.05
CA GLY A 63 15.83 3.02 4.45
C GLY A 63 15.80 2.22 3.15
N ALA A 64 14.86 1.29 2.99
CA ALA A 64 14.61 0.53 1.76
C ALA A 64 13.77 1.30 0.71
N GLY A 65 13.45 2.57 0.96
CA GLY A 65 12.68 3.42 0.06
C GLY A 65 11.16 3.21 0.12
N ILE A 66 10.65 2.47 1.12
CA ILE A 66 9.20 2.33 1.37
C ILE A 66 8.61 3.70 1.73
N ASN A 67 7.45 4.01 1.16
CA ASN A 67 6.74 5.28 1.36
C ASN A 67 5.29 5.12 1.84
N ALA A 68 4.79 3.88 1.98
CA ALA A 68 3.49 3.61 2.57
C ALA A 68 3.51 2.32 3.42
N ILE A 69 2.84 2.35 4.56
CA ILE A 69 2.70 1.22 5.47
C ILE A 69 1.23 0.82 5.53
N ILE A 70 0.96 -0.46 5.29
CA ILE A 70 -0.37 -1.04 5.42
C ILE A 70 -0.40 -1.82 6.74
N PHE A 71 -0.98 -1.22 7.78
CA PHE A 71 -0.94 -1.73 9.15
C PHE A 71 -2.27 -2.36 9.52
N GLN A 72 -2.27 -3.63 9.94
CA GLN A 72 -3.49 -4.33 10.33
C GLN A 72 -4.03 -3.80 11.66
N VAL A 73 -5.14 -3.06 11.59
CA VAL A 73 -5.77 -2.44 12.77
C VAL A 73 -7.00 -3.20 13.26
N ARG A 74 -7.58 -4.05 12.39
CA ARG A 74 -8.74 -4.90 12.68
C ARG A 74 -8.56 -6.27 12.05
N ALA A 75 -8.36 -7.31 12.86
CA ALA A 75 -8.02 -8.64 12.38
C ALA A 75 -9.21 -9.61 12.43
N GLU A 76 -10.00 -9.55 13.50
CA GLU A 76 -11.12 -10.46 13.75
C GLU A 76 -12.23 -9.79 14.57
N CYS A 77 -12.81 -8.71 14.05
CA CYS A 77 -13.82 -7.89 14.76
C CYS A 77 -13.31 -7.36 16.12
N ASP A 78 -12.03 -7.00 16.13
CA ASP A 78 -11.27 -6.48 17.25
C ASP A 78 -10.40 -5.30 16.81
N ALA A 79 -9.85 -4.54 17.77
CA ALA A 79 -9.18 -3.28 17.50
C ALA A 79 -7.74 -3.26 18.05
N LEU A 80 -6.78 -2.87 17.21
CA LEU A 80 -5.43 -2.43 17.62
C LEU A 80 -5.40 -0.92 17.86
N TYR A 81 -6.48 -0.39 18.43
CA TYR A 81 -6.69 1.01 18.74
C TYR A 81 -7.80 1.11 19.79
N ALA A 82 -7.90 2.25 20.49
CA ALA A 82 -8.96 2.43 21.47
C ALA A 82 -10.31 2.56 20.75
N SER A 83 -11.16 1.53 20.86
CA SER A 83 -12.51 1.50 20.28
C SER A 83 -13.56 1.36 21.36
N THR A 84 -14.67 2.08 21.22
CA THR A 84 -15.88 1.91 22.05
C THR A 84 -16.87 0.91 21.43
N TYR A 85 -16.57 0.41 20.23
CA TYR A 85 -17.44 -0.51 19.48
C TYR A 85 -16.90 -1.93 19.45
N GLU A 86 -15.59 -2.10 19.36
CA GLU A 86 -14.94 -3.42 19.24
C GLU A 86 -13.91 -3.63 20.35
N PRO A 87 -13.75 -4.88 20.83
CA PRO A 87 -12.80 -5.18 21.89
C PRO A 87 -11.35 -5.00 21.43
N TRP A 88 -10.47 -4.67 22.37
CA TRP A 88 -9.03 -4.72 22.15
C TRP A 88 -8.61 -6.07 21.58
N SER A 89 -7.71 -6.04 20.59
CA SER A 89 -7.27 -7.25 19.93
C SER A 89 -6.46 -8.16 20.86
N ARG A 90 -6.77 -9.46 20.81
CA ARG A 90 -5.97 -10.47 21.50
C ARG A 90 -4.55 -10.56 20.95
N PHE A 91 -4.30 -10.08 19.72
CA PHE A 91 -2.95 -10.04 19.14
C PHE A 91 -2.02 -9.03 19.82
N LEU A 92 -2.54 -8.22 20.75
CA LEU A 92 -1.72 -7.37 21.64
C LEU A 92 -1.37 -8.07 22.94
N THR A 93 -2.37 -8.58 23.68
CA THR A 93 -2.18 -9.02 25.08
C THR A 93 -2.36 -10.52 25.31
N GLY A 94 -2.76 -11.26 24.27
CA GLY A 94 -3.19 -12.66 24.36
C GLY A 94 -4.66 -12.83 24.76
N LEU A 95 -5.35 -11.76 25.21
CA LEU A 95 -6.75 -11.81 25.66
C LEU A 95 -7.58 -10.71 24.99
N GLN A 96 -8.65 -11.11 24.29
CA GLN A 96 -9.54 -10.15 23.61
C GLN A 96 -10.26 -9.27 24.64
N GLY A 97 -10.34 -7.96 24.38
CA GLY A 97 -10.93 -6.97 25.28
C GLY A 97 -9.97 -6.43 26.34
N LYS A 98 -8.79 -7.01 26.52
CA LYS A 98 -7.77 -6.50 27.45
C LYS A 98 -6.87 -5.48 26.75
N ALA A 99 -6.95 -4.24 27.22
CA ALA A 99 -6.08 -3.14 26.76
C ALA A 99 -4.60 -3.40 27.08
N PRO A 100 -3.67 -2.90 26.24
CA PRO A 100 -2.23 -2.98 26.53
C PRO A 100 -1.84 -2.17 27.78
N GLN A 101 -0.72 -2.52 28.43
CA GLN A 101 -0.24 -1.90 29.68
C GLN A 101 1.26 -1.54 29.60
N PRO A 102 1.66 -0.29 29.95
CA PRO A 102 0.80 0.87 30.21
C PRO A 102 -0.08 1.21 29.00
N GLY A 103 -1.23 1.84 29.25
CA GLY A 103 -2.22 2.16 28.22
C GLY A 103 -1.62 2.98 27.08
N TRP A 104 -1.88 2.54 25.85
CA TRP A 104 -1.48 3.23 24.62
C TRP A 104 -2.36 2.82 23.45
N ASP A 105 -2.40 3.65 22.40
CA ASP A 105 -3.14 3.39 21.17
C ASP A 105 -2.15 3.07 20.03
N PRO A 106 -2.05 1.80 19.59
CA PRO A 106 -1.11 1.40 18.54
C PRO A 106 -1.37 2.06 17.18
N LEU A 107 -2.63 2.32 16.80
CA LEU A 107 -2.94 3.01 15.55
C LEU A 107 -2.48 4.47 15.60
N GLN A 108 -2.78 5.19 16.67
CA GLN A 108 -2.31 6.57 16.83
C GLN A 108 -0.78 6.65 16.76
N PHE A 109 -0.09 5.75 17.47
CA PHE A 109 1.37 5.67 17.43
C PHE A 109 1.90 5.41 16.02
N MET A 110 1.29 4.48 15.28
CA MET A 110 1.70 4.16 13.91
C MET A 110 1.47 5.30 12.93
N VAL A 111 0.39 6.09 13.09
CA VAL A 111 0.15 7.31 12.29
C VAL A 111 1.30 8.28 12.49
N GLU A 112 1.59 8.61 13.74
CA GLU A 112 2.63 9.58 14.10
C GLU A 112 4.02 9.13 13.64
N GLU A 113 4.39 7.87 13.87
CA GLU A 113 5.72 7.35 13.50
C GLU A 113 5.90 7.19 11.99
N CYS A 114 4.85 6.87 11.24
CA CYS A 114 4.91 6.88 9.77
C CYS A 114 5.06 8.31 9.23
N HIS A 115 4.26 9.24 9.72
CA HIS A 115 4.29 10.63 9.28
C HIS A 115 5.61 11.33 9.62
N LYS A 116 6.21 11.07 10.79
CA LYS A 116 7.58 11.55 11.13
C LYS A 116 8.63 11.13 10.09
N ARG A 117 8.40 10.01 9.40
CA ARG A 117 9.28 9.48 8.34
C ARG A 117 8.81 9.84 6.94
N GLY A 118 7.76 10.65 6.81
CA GLY A 118 7.15 10.99 5.53
C GLY A 118 6.62 9.76 4.79
N MET A 119 6.09 8.77 5.51
CA MET A 119 5.39 7.61 4.96
C MET A 119 3.90 7.74 5.21
N GLU A 120 3.07 7.31 4.26
CA GLU A 120 1.62 7.16 4.48
C GLU A 120 1.32 5.98 5.42
N LEU A 121 0.27 6.09 6.23
CA LEU A 121 -0.33 4.97 6.96
C LEU A 121 -1.70 4.61 6.39
N HIS A 122 -1.83 3.38 5.92
CA HIS A 122 -3.09 2.79 5.45
C HIS A 122 -3.60 1.83 6.52
N ALA A 123 -4.75 2.15 7.13
CA ALA A 123 -5.39 1.32 8.15
C ALA A 123 -6.04 0.10 7.49
N TRP A 124 -5.45 -1.07 7.70
CA TRP A 124 -5.94 -2.33 7.15
C TRP A 124 -6.95 -2.99 8.07
N ILE A 125 -8.14 -3.21 7.52
CA ILE A 125 -9.24 -3.93 8.16
C ILE A 125 -9.54 -5.23 7.41
N ASN A 126 -9.75 -6.31 8.14
CA ASN A 126 -10.55 -7.41 7.64
C ASN A 126 -12.03 -7.06 7.89
N PRO A 127 -12.92 -7.01 6.88
CA PRO A 127 -14.30 -6.53 7.05
C PRO A 127 -15.21 -7.54 7.78
N TYR A 128 -15.18 -8.80 7.38
CA TYR A 128 -16.20 -9.77 7.77
C TYR A 128 -15.74 -10.74 8.86
N ARG A 129 -14.44 -11.03 8.95
CA ARG A 129 -13.93 -11.97 9.95
C ARG A 129 -14.17 -11.42 11.35
N ALA A 130 -14.78 -12.25 12.19
CA ALA A 130 -15.10 -11.94 13.58
C ALA A 130 -14.47 -12.92 14.59
N GLN A 131 -13.97 -14.06 14.14
CA GLN A 131 -13.23 -15.00 14.98
C GLN A 131 -12.34 -15.88 14.09
N THR A 132 -11.03 -15.90 14.32
CA THR A 132 -10.13 -16.91 13.74
C THR A 132 -10.24 -18.25 14.48
N LYS A 133 -9.69 -19.32 13.88
CA LYS A 133 -9.62 -20.65 14.52
C LYS A 133 -8.83 -20.65 15.85
N GLY A 134 -7.89 -19.72 16.01
CA GLY A 134 -7.07 -19.59 17.21
C GLY A 134 -7.76 -18.87 18.37
N THR A 135 -8.94 -18.30 18.15
CA THR A 135 -9.68 -17.53 19.17
C THR A 135 -10.62 -18.46 19.91
N THR A 136 -10.31 -18.72 21.17
CA THR A 136 -11.03 -19.68 22.01
C THR A 136 -12.12 -19.03 22.88
N ALA A 137 -12.04 -17.73 23.11
CA ALA A 137 -13.03 -16.96 23.87
C ALA A 137 -13.24 -15.57 23.25
N LEU A 138 -14.50 -15.13 23.23
CA LEU A 138 -14.88 -13.79 22.79
C LEU A 138 -15.06 -12.89 24.02
N SER A 139 -14.58 -11.65 23.92
CA SER A 139 -14.86 -10.63 24.94
C SER A 139 -16.37 -10.43 25.13
N PRO A 140 -16.89 -10.14 26.33
CA PRO A 140 -18.29 -9.75 26.52
C PRO A 140 -18.73 -8.59 25.63
N MET A 141 -17.80 -7.66 25.30
CA MET A 141 -18.05 -6.53 24.42
C MET A 141 -18.09 -6.91 22.93
N HIS A 142 -17.74 -8.15 22.57
CA HIS A 142 -17.67 -8.56 21.18
C HIS A 142 -19.05 -8.42 20.49
N PRO A 143 -19.13 -7.83 19.27
CA PRO A 143 -20.39 -7.54 18.60
C PRO A 143 -21.31 -8.76 18.41
N TYR A 144 -20.75 -9.96 18.28
CA TYR A 144 -21.50 -11.23 18.28
C TYR A 144 -22.43 -11.39 19.47
N ASN A 145 -22.04 -10.98 20.68
CA ASN A 145 -22.85 -11.15 21.87
C ASN A 145 -24.08 -10.23 21.87
N LYS A 146 -23.99 -9.09 21.19
CA LYS A 146 -25.09 -8.10 21.10
C LYS A 146 -25.98 -8.35 19.88
N TYR A 147 -25.41 -8.81 18.77
CA TYR A 147 -26.11 -8.97 17.50
C TYR A 147 -25.86 -10.37 16.89
N PRO A 148 -26.15 -11.48 17.60
CA PRO A 148 -25.74 -12.81 17.19
C PRO A 148 -26.28 -13.22 15.81
N ARG A 149 -27.48 -12.72 15.44
CA ARG A 149 -28.11 -13.01 14.14
C ARG A 149 -27.31 -12.51 12.92
N LEU A 150 -26.41 -11.55 13.11
CA LEU A 150 -25.60 -10.99 12.02
C LEU A 150 -24.39 -11.86 11.68
N PHE A 151 -24.16 -12.94 12.42
CA PHE A 151 -22.97 -13.75 12.30
C PHE A 151 -23.28 -15.19 11.91
N VAL A 152 -22.33 -15.78 11.21
CA VAL A 152 -22.37 -17.18 10.78
C VAL A 152 -21.07 -17.88 11.12
N ARG A 153 -21.17 -19.17 11.47
CA ARG A 153 -20.02 -20.05 11.65
C ARG A 153 -19.74 -20.79 10.35
N TYR A 154 -18.48 -20.81 9.95
CA TYR A 154 -18.03 -21.49 8.74
C TYR A 154 -16.56 -21.86 8.86
N GLY A 155 -16.20 -23.12 8.60
CA GLY A 155 -14.83 -23.61 8.64
C GLY A 155 -14.13 -23.39 9.97
N GLY A 156 -14.87 -23.52 11.10
CA GLY A 156 -14.35 -23.30 12.45
C GLY A 156 -14.06 -21.83 12.80
N GLN A 157 -14.59 -20.89 12.04
CA GLN A 157 -14.44 -19.44 12.22
C GLN A 157 -15.82 -18.76 12.35
N LEU A 158 -15.83 -17.49 12.70
CA LEU A 158 -17.03 -16.65 12.77
C LEU A 158 -16.89 -15.48 11.80
N TYR A 159 -17.96 -15.17 11.07
CA TYR A 159 -18.01 -14.07 10.13
C TYR A 159 -19.29 -13.26 10.32
N PHE A 160 -19.22 -11.96 10.07
CA PHE A 160 -20.42 -11.22 9.66
C PHE A 160 -20.97 -11.86 8.40
N ASP A 161 -22.28 -12.08 8.36
CA ASP A 161 -22.98 -12.44 7.13
C ASP A 161 -23.19 -11.17 6.27
N PRO A 162 -22.57 -11.08 5.08
CA PRO A 162 -22.68 -9.90 4.21
C PRO A 162 -24.10 -9.64 3.69
N GLY A 163 -24.99 -10.64 3.77
CA GLY A 163 -26.38 -10.57 3.34
C GLY A 163 -27.24 -9.59 4.13
N TYR A 164 -26.89 -9.34 5.40
CA TYR A 164 -27.62 -8.39 6.24
C TYR A 164 -27.15 -6.96 5.99
N PRO A 165 -28.05 -6.01 5.66
CA PRO A 165 -27.73 -4.58 5.63
C PRO A 165 -27.10 -4.07 6.93
N GLU A 166 -27.51 -4.60 8.08
CA GLU A 166 -26.99 -4.23 9.39
C GLU A 166 -25.54 -4.64 9.59
N SER A 167 -25.09 -5.76 9.00
CA SER A 167 -23.67 -6.14 8.98
C SER A 167 -22.84 -5.08 8.26
N ARG A 168 -23.30 -4.62 7.09
CA ARG A 168 -22.59 -3.60 6.30
C ARG A 168 -22.60 -2.23 6.98
N ALA A 169 -23.74 -1.85 7.56
CA ALA A 169 -23.86 -0.63 8.36
C ALA A 169 -22.91 -0.63 9.57
N TYR A 170 -22.77 -1.79 10.24
CA TYR A 170 -21.81 -1.94 11.34
C TYR A 170 -20.36 -1.77 10.86
N ILE A 171 -19.98 -2.41 9.74
CA ILE A 171 -18.63 -2.25 9.17
C ILE A 171 -18.36 -0.79 8.79
N CYS A 172 -19.31 -0.12 8.13
CA CYS A 172 -19.19 1.31 7.79
C CYS A 172 -19.09 2.19 9.04
N LYS A 173 -19.75 1.82 10.14
CA LYS A 173 -19.61 2.51 11.43
C LYS A 173 -18.17 2.41 11.98
N ILE A 174 -17.53 1.25 11.86
CA ILE A 174 -16.12 1.07 12.25
C ILE A 174 -15.19 1.88 11.34
N VAL A 175 -15.42 1.86 10.03
CA VAL A 175 -14.66 2.69 9.09
C VAL A 175 -14.79 4.17 9.45
N ARG A 176 -16.00 4.66 9.71
CA ARG A 176 -16.26 6.05 10.13
C ARG A 176 -15.51 6.40 11.41
N ASP A 177 -15.51 5.51 12.41
CA ASP A 177 -14.80 5.70 13.66
C ASP A 177 -13.30 5.91 13.44
N ILE A 178 -12.67 5.03 12.63
CA ILE A 178 -11.25 5.12 12.30
C ILE A 178 -10.95 6.42 11.54
N VAL A 179 -11.66 6.68 10.43
CA VAL A 179 -11.39 7.83 9.57
C VAL A 179 -11.59 9.15 10.31
N SER A 180 -12.61 9.24 11.16
CA SER A 180 -12.91 10.49 11.87
C SER A 180 -11.88 10.82 12.94
N ARG A 181 -11.31 9.80 13.63
CA ARG A 181 -10.46 10.01 14.80
C ARG A 181 -8.96 10.03 14.50
N TYR A 182 -8.50 9.27 13.51
CA TYR A 182 -7.08 9.12 13.22
C TYR A 182 -6.70 9.84 11.92
N ASP A 183 -5.49 10.40 11.86
CA ASP A 183 -4.94 11.03 10.66
C ASP A 183 -4.36 9.99 9.69
N ILE A 184 -5.15 8.99 9.34
CA ILE A 184 -4.77 7.97 8.36
C ILE A 184 -4.80 8.52 6.94
N ASP A 185 -4.02 7.93 6.04
CA ASP A 185 -3.97 8.32 4.63
C ASP A 185 -4.87 7.44 3.75
N ALA A 186 -5.16 6.21 4.21
CA ALA A 186 -6.14 5.34 3.55
C ALA A 186 -6.80 4.34 4.50
N ILE A 187 -7.98 3.87 4.10
CA ILE A 187 -8.53 2.58 4.52
C ILE A 187 -8.09 1.51 3.51
N HIS A 188 -7.69 0.35 4.01
CA HIS A 188 -7.28 -0.78 3.19
C HIS A 188 -8.05 -2.04 3.58
N MET A 189 -8.56 -2.77 2.59
CA MET A 189 -9.13 -4.09 2.77
C MET A 189 -8.28 -5.12 2.03
N ASP A 190 -8.08 -6.30 2.62
CA ASP A 190 -7.39 -7.42 1.97
C ASP A 190 -8.36 -8.26 1.12
N ASP A 191 -8.08 -9.55 0.97
CA ASP A 191 -8.77 -10.48 0.08
C ASP A 191 -9.90 -11.28 0.77
N TYR A 192 -10.21 -11.01 2.04
CA TYR A 192 -11.25 -11.72 2.77
C TYR A 192 -12.62 -11.05 2.60
N PHE A 193 -13.35 -11.49 1.57
CA PHE A 193 -14.74 -11.17 1.34
C PHE A 193 -15.63 -12.26 1.95
N TYR A 194 -16.26 -13.11 1.12
CA TYR A 194 -16.67 -14.42 1.60
C TYR A 194 -15.44 -15.30 1.85
N PRO A 195 -15.51 -16.23 2.83
CA PRO A 195 -14.40 -17.11 3.14
C PRO A 195 -14.14 -18.11 2.00
N TYR A 196 -12.92 -18.65 1.97
CA TYR A 196 -12.53 -19.61 0.93
C TYR A 196 -13.45 -20.83 0.97
N PRO A 197 -13.88 -21.36 -0.19
CA PRO A 197 -14.78 -22.50 -0.24
C PRO A 197 -14.13 -23.74 0.38
N ILE A 198 -14.90 -24.46 1.18
CA ILE A 198 -14.53 -25.73 1.82
C ILE A 198 -15.36 -26.81 1.12
N PRO A 199 -14.75 -27.84 0.53
CA PRO A 199 -15.50 -28.90 -0.13
C PRO A 199 -16.54 -29.53 0.81
N GLY A 200 -17.80 -29.54 0.38
CA GLY A 200 -18.92 -30.11 1.14
C GLY A 200 -19.52 -29.21 2.23
N GLU A 201 -19.00 -28.00 2.44
CA GLU A 201 -19.53 -27.03 3.40
C GLU A 201 -20.02 -25.77 2.66
N GLU A 202 -21.33 -25.50 2.71
CA GLU A 202 -21.89 -24.26 2.15
C GLU A 202 -21.84 -23.13 3.20
N PHE A 203 -21.50 -21.92 2.77
CA PHE A 203 -21.63 -20.74 3.63
C PHE A 203 -23.11 -20.55 4.04
N PRO A 204 -23.45 -20.51 5.34
CA PRO A 204 -24.83 -20.68 5.81
C PRO A 204 -25.62 -19.36 5.82
N ASP A 205 -25.84 -18.79 4.64
CA ASP A 205 -26.56 -17.52 4.40
C ASP A 205 -27.95 -17.73 3.78
N ASN A 206 -28.55 -18.93 3.93
CA ASN A 206 -29.89 -19.23 3.43
C ASN A 206 -30.96 -18.29 4.00
N VAL A 207 -30.85 -17.97 5.30
CA VAL A 207 -31.81 -17.11 6.01
C VAL A 207 -31.72 -15.67 5.51
N SER A 208 -30.51 -15.12 5.38
CA SER A 208 -30.31 -13.77 4.88
C SER A 208 -30.63 -13.67 3.39
N PHE A 209 -30.38 -14.71 2.59
CA PHE A 209 -30.83 -14.76 1.20
C PHE A 209 -32.36 -14.74 1.07
N ALA A 210 -33.08 -15.51 1.89
CA ALA A 210 -34.54 -15.50 1.89
C ALA A 210 -35.12 -14.13 2.30
N ALA A 211 -34.52 -13.47 3.29
CA ALA A 211 -34.98 -12.18 3.79
C ALA A 211 -34.56 -10.98 2.93
N TYR A 212 -33.36 -11.01 2.35
CA TYR A 212 -32.71 -9.87 1.69
C TYR A 212 -32.21 -10.20 0.27
N GLY A 213 -32.79 -11.21 -0.38
CA GLY A 213 -32.40 -11.69 -1.70
C GLY A 213 -32.56 -10.69 -2.84
N ARG A 214 -33.27 -9.56 -2.64
CA ARG A 214 -33.42 -8.45 -3.59
C ARG A 214 -33.80 -8.87 -5.03
N GLY A 215 -34.56 -9.95 -5.17
CA GLY A 215 -34.99 -10.47 -6.48
C GLY A 215 -33.92 -11.23 -7.28
N PHE A 216 -32.73 -11.47 -6.72
CA PHE A 216 -31.72 -12.31 -7.34
C PHE A 216 -32.17 -13.77 -7.35
N THR A 217 -32.14 -14.41 -8.51
CA THR A 217 -32.41 -15.85 -8.66
C THR A 217 -31.17 -16.71 -8.40
N SER A 218 -29.98 -16.11 -8.50
CA SER A 218 -28.69 -16.73 -8.27
C SER A 218 -28.11 -16.22 -6.95
N LYS A 219 -27.90 -17.14 -5.99
CA LYS A 219 -27.27 -16.80 -4.73
C LYS A 219 -25.85 -16.26 -4.93
N ALA A 220 -25.12 -16.73 -5.93
CA ALA A 220 -23.79 -16.24 -6.24
C ALA A 220 -23.79 -14.76 -6.69
N ASP A 221 -24.77 -14.36 -7.50
CA ASP A 221 -24.93 -12.96 -7.91
C ASP A 221 -25.34 -12.07 -6.75
N TRP A 222 -26.23 -12.56 -5.89
CA TRP A 222 -26.60 -11.87 -4.66
C TRP A 222 -25.42 -11.68 -3.70
N ARG A 223 -24.59 -12.72 -3.52
CA ARG A 223 -23.36 -12.64 -2.70
C ARG A 223 -22.41 -11.58 -3.27
N ARG A 224 -22.19 -11.56 -4.58
CA ARG A 224 -21.39 -10.51 -5.26
C ARG A 224 -21.97 -9.13 -5.02
N ASP A 225 -23.28 -8.98 -5.17
CA ASP A 225 -23.97 -7.71 -4.95
C ASP A 225 -23.83 -7.22 -3.50
N ASN A 226 -23.93 -8.11 -2.50
CA ASN A 226 -23.71 -7.74 -1.09
C ASN A 226 -22.31 -7.15 -0.87
N VAL A 227 -21.27 -7.74 -1.48
CA VAL A 227 -19.90 -7.22 -1.39
C VAL A 227 -19.78 -5.90 -2.14
N ASN A 228 -20.35 -5.79 -3.34
CA ASN A 228 -20.38 -4.56 -4.14
C ASN A 228 -21.00 -3.40 -3.37
N VAL A 229 -22.14 -3.64 -2.72
CA VAL A 229 -22.83 -2.65 -1.89
C VAL A 229 -21.95 -2.22 -0.72
N LEU A 230 -21.29 -3.14 0.00
CA LEU A 230 -20.37 -2.76 1.08
C LEU A 230 -19.23 -1.89 0.56
N ILE A 231 -18.59 -2.26 -0.55
CA ILE A 231 -17.47 -1.51 -1.13
C ILE A 231 -17.91 -0.07 -1.46
N LYS A 232 -19.08 0.09 -2.08
CA LYS A 232 -19.66 1.42 -2.35
C LYS A 232 -19.96 2.19 -1.06
N GLU A 233 -20.59 1.56 -0.08
CA GLU A 233 -20.94 2.20 1.21
C GLU A 233 -19.69 2.62 2.02
N ILE A 234 -18.60 1.83 1.97
CA ILE A 234 -17.31 2.19 2.59
C ILE A 234 -16.71 3.40 1.87
N HIS A 235 -16.70 3.41 0.54
CA HIS A 235 -16.23 4.54 -0.25
C HIS A 235 -16.97 5.83 0.14
N GLU A 236 -18.30 5.82 0.11
CA GLU A 236 -19.15 6.95 0.48
C GLU A 236 -18.92 7.37 1.94
N THR A 237 -18.72 6.41 2.85
CA THR A 237 -18.40 6.67 4.24
C THR A 237 -17.08 7.42 4.37
N VAL A 238 -16.00 6.96 3.72
CA VAL A 238 -14.68 7.62 3.74
C VAL A 238 -14.79 9.04 3.20
N ARG A 239 -15.42 9.23 2.04
CA ARG A 239 -15.61 10.55 1.39
C ARG A 239 -16.39 11.51 2.27
N SER A 240 -17.41 11.02 2.98
CA SER A 240 -18.21 11.84 3.90
C SER A 240 -17.45 12.29 5.16
N CYS A 241 -16.37 11.58 5.53
CA CYS A 241 -15.59 11.90 6.73
C CYS A 241 -14.39 12.79 6.40
N LYS A 242 -13.53 12.33 5.48
CA LYS A 242 -12.29 12.99 5.08
C LYS A 242 -12.05 12.74 3.58
N PRO A 243 -12.42 13.68 2.69
CA PRO A 243 -12.39 13.48 1.24
C PRO A 243 -10.98 13.31 0.63
N TRP A 244 -9.90 13.52 1.40
CA TRP A 244 -8.53 13.21 0.98
C TRP A 244 -8.06 11.79 1.35
N VAL A 245 -8.75 11.09 2.26
CA VAL A 245 -8.38 9.73 2.68
C VAL A 245 -8.74 8.77 1.56
N LYS A 246 -7.82 7.89 1.16
CA LYS A 246 -8.04 6.91 0.08
C LYS A 246 -8.76 5.67 0.61
N PHE A 247 -9.39 4.91 -0.26
CA PHE A 247 -9.91 3.59 0.01
C PHE A 247 -9.40 2.62 -1.04
N GLY A 248 -8.67 1.59 -0.63
CA GLY A 248 -8.18 0.58 -1.55
C GLY A 248 -8.35 -0.85 -1.08
N VAL A 249 -8.20 -1.76 -2.03
CA VAL A 249 -8.42 -3.20 -1.84
C VAL A 249 -7.22 -4.00 -2.33
N SER A 250 -6.86 -5.06 -1.63
CA SER A 250 -5.81 -6.02 -2.01
C SER A 250 -6.42 -7.39 -2.25
N PRO A 251 -7.12 -7.59 -3.38
CA PRO A 251 -7.85 -8.82 -3.67
C PRO A 251 -6.91 -9.98 -3.99
N PHE A 252 -7.45 -11.20 -4.07
CA PHE A 252 -6.70 -12.36 -4.51
C PHE A 252 -6.09 -12.13 -5.91
N GLY A 253 -4.97 -12.77 -6.26
CA GLY A 253 -4.26 -12.44 -7.50
C GLY A 253 -4.97 -12.87 -8.78
N ILE A 254 -5.88 -13.85 -8.73
CA ILE A 254 -6.69 -14.29 -9.88
C ILE A 254 -8.08 -13.66 -9.80
N TYR A 255 -8.46 -12.83 -10.78
CA TYR A 255 -9.83 -12.31 -10.87
C TYR A 255 -10.81 -13.42 -11.29
N ARG A 256 -10.57 -13.99 -12.47
CA ARG A 256 -11.26 -15.16 -13.03
C ARG A 256 -10.26 -15.95 -13.87
N ASN A 257 -10.41 -17.26 -13.89
CA ASN A 257 -9.68 -18.15 -14.79
C ASN A 257 -10.30 -18.09 -16.19
N LYS A 258 -9.48 -18.29 -17.22
CA LYS A 258 -9.92 -18.39 -18.61
C LYS A 258 -10.97 -19.48 -18.84
N ARG A 259 -10.89 -20.59 -18.07
CA ARG A 259 -11.88 -21.68 -18.11
C ARG A 259 -13.28 -21.24 -17.64
N SER A 260 -13.36 -20.26 -16.74
CA SER A 260 -14.63 -19.77 -16.17
C SER A 260 -15.18 -18.59 -16.98
N ASN A 261 -14.30 -17.80 -17.58
CA ASN A 261 -14.67 -16.69 -18.45
C ASN A 261 -13.58 -16.49 -19.53
N PRO A 262 -13.91 -16.37 -20.83
CA PRO A 262 -12.92 -16.18 -21.90
C PRO A 262 -11.99 -14.98 -21.71
N ASN A 263 -12.44 -13.93 -21.01
CA ASN A 263 -11.66 -12.74 -20.68
C ASN A 263 -10.85 -12.89 -19.38
N GLY A 264 -10.92 -14.04 -18.70
CA GLY A 264 -10.13 -14.36 -17.52
C GLY A 264 -8.64 -14.56 -17.83
N SER A 265 -7.82 -14.57 -16.78
CA SER A 265 -6.40 -14.88 -16.90
C SER A 265 -6.18 -16.35 -17.23
N ASP A 266 -5.12 -16.66 -17.97
CA ASP A 266 -4.72 -18.04 -18.27
C ASP A 266 -4.09 -18.71 -17.03
N THR A 267 -4.98 -19.06 -16.09
CA THR A 267 -4.74 -19.58 -14.74
C THR A 267 -5.77 -20.66 -14.41
N ASN A 268 -5.54 -21.39 -13.32
CA ASN A 268 -6.34 -22.54 -12.92
C ASN A 268 -6.55 -22.63 -11.39
N GLY A 269 -6.61 -21.49 -10.70
CA GLY A 269 -6.68 -21.40 -9.23
C GLY A 269 -8.02 -20.92 -8.69
N LEU A 270 -8.05 -20.58 -7.41
CA LEU A 270 -9.13 -19.82 -6.76
C LEU A 270 -9.36 -18.48 -7.49
N GLN A 271 -10.59 -17.96 -7.48
CA GLN A 271 -10.97 -16.75 -8.23
C GLN A 271 -11.73 -15.78 -7.33
N ASN A 272 -11.40 -14.48 -7.43
CA ASN A 272 -12.15 -13.45 -6.73
C ASN A 272 -13.65 -13.46 -7.07
N TYR A 273 -13.99 -13.42 -8.36
CA TYR A 273 -15.39 -13.22 -8.78
C TYR A 273 -16.28 -14.43 -8.48
N ASP A 274 -15.74 -15.63 -8.72
CA ASP A 274 -16.51 -16.87 -8.69
C ASP A 274 -16.54 -17.49 -7.28
N ASP A 275 -15.42 -17.47 -6.56
CA ASP A 275 -15.27 -18.20 -5.29
C ASP A 275 -15.36 -17.29 -4.06
N LEU A 276 -14.88 -16.04 -4.17
CA LEU A 276 -14.87 -15.06 -3.07
C LEU A 276 -15.95 -13.97 -3.22
N TYR A 277 -16.69 -14.00 -4.33
CA TYR A 277 -17.75 -13.06 -4.72
C TYR A 277 -17.28 -11.58 -4.73
N ALA A 278 -16.05 -11.36 -5.18
CA ALA A 278 -15.43 -10.05 -5.29
C ALA A 278 -15.32 -9.59 -6.74
N ASP A 279 -16.20 -8.67 -7.16
CA ASP A 279 -16.19 -8.06 -8.49
C ASP A 279 -15.27 -6.82 -8.53
N VAL A 280 -13.96 -7.08 -8.41
CA VAL A 280 -12.94 -6.02 -8.33
C VAL A 280 -12.96 -5.10 -9.54
N LEU A 281 -13.22 -5.63 -10.74
CA LEU A 281 -13.25 -4.81 -11.95
C LEU A 281 -14.43 -3.83 -11.93
N LEU A 282 -15.59 -4.25 -11.42
CA LEU A 282 -16.73 -3.36 -11.24
C LEU A 282 -16.40 -2.24 -10.25
N TRP A 283 -15.69 -2.52 -9.15
CA TRP A 283 -15.31 -1.49 -8.18
C TRP A 283 -14.33 -0.47 -8.74
N VAL A 284 -13.33 -0.95 -9.49
CA VAL A 284 -12.32 -0.12 -10.15
C VAL A 284 -12.98 0.78 -11.21
N ASN A 285 -13.85 0.21 -12.05
CA ASN A 285 -14.50 0.95 -13.14
C ASN A 285 -15.51 1.98 -12.65
N ASN A 286 -16.25 1.69 -11.57
CA ASN A 286 -17.16 2.66 -10.96
C ASN A 286 -16.45 3.65 -10.02
N GLY A 287 -15.15 3.47 -9.77
CA GLY A 287 -14.39 4.35 -8.90
C GLY A 287 -14.71 4.22 -7.41
N TRP A 288 -15.28 3.09 -6.99
CA TRP A 288 -15.59 2.81 -5.58
C TRP A 288 -14.33 2.45 -4.78
N VAL A 289 -13.24 2.13 -5.45
CA VAL A 289 -11.91 2.04 -4.86
C VAL A 289 -10.99 3.05 -5.55
N ASP A 290 -10.06 3.62 -4.80
CA ASP A 290 -9.07 4.57 -5.30
C ASP A 290 -7.80 3.89 -5.77
N TYR A 291 -7.55 2.65 -5.36
CA TYR A 291 -6.48 1.79 -5.86
C TYR A 291 -6.80 0.31 -5.63
N ASN A 292 -6.14 -0.56 -6.39
CA ASN A 292 -6.15 -2.01 -6.15
C ASN A 292 -4.74 -2.61 -6.10
N ILE A 293 -4.56 -3.62 -5.25
CA ILE A 293 -3.30 -4.34 -5.05
C ILE A 293 -3.51 -5.85 -5.18
N PRO A 294 -3.73 -6.42 -6.38
CA PRO A 294 -3.85 -7.86 -6.51
C PRO A 294 -2.64 -8.61 -5.93
N GLN A 295 -2.93 -9.63 -5.12
CA GLN A 295 -1.95 -10.48 -4.45
C GLN A 295 -1.33 -11.48 -5.43
N ILE A 296 -0.37 -11.04 -6.25
CA ILE A 296 0.32 -11.89 -7.25
C ILE A 296 1.52 -12.57 -6.59
N TYR A 297 1.22 -13.47 -5.66
CA TYR A 297 2.21 -14.07 -4.75
C TYR A 297 2.95 -15.28 -5.35
N TRP A 298 2.67 -15.65 -6.59
CA TRP A 298 3.32 -16.77 -7.26
C TRP A 298 4.65 -16.39 -7.91
N GLU A 299 5.41 -17.41 -8.26
CA GLU A 299 6.61 -17.30 -9.09
C GLU A 299 6.27 -17.14 -10.58
N ILE A 300 7.19 -16.55 -11.33
CA ILE A 300 7.20 -16.62 -12.80
C ILE A 300 7.37 -18.10 -13.16
N GLY A 301 6.53 -18.59 -14.07
CA GLY A 301 6.46 -19.99 -14.48
C GLY A 301 5.49 -20.85 -13.67
N HIS A 302 4.80 -20.32 -12.65
CA HIS A 302 3.91 -21.14 -11.83
C HIS A 302 2.76 -21.75 -12.66
N PRO A 303 2.57 -23.08 -12.67
CA PRO A 303 1.69 -23.75 -13.63
C PRO A 303 0.21 -23.37 -13.48
N ALA A 304 -0.26 -23.10 -12.27
CA ALA A 304 -1.65 -22.73 -12.03
C ALA A 304 -1.91 -21.21 -12.01
N ALA A 305 -0.88 -20.39 -11.86
CA ALA A 305 -1.02 -18.97 -11.51
C ALA A 305 0.25 -18.18 -11.83
N ASP A 306 0.70 -18.26 -13.08
CA ASP A 306 1.94 -17.64 -13.53
C ASP A 306 1.95 -16.12 -13.26
N TYR A 307 3.00 -15.65 -12.59
CA TYR A 307 3.17 -14.23 -12.24
C TYR A 307 3.13 -13.31 -13.47
N GLU A 308 3.80 -13.67 -14.57
CA GLU A 308 3.84 -12.86 -15.78
C GLU A 308 2.46 -12.76 -16.43
N LYS A 309 1.74 -13.87 -16.55
CA LYS A 309 0.37 -13.88 -17.08
C LYS A 309 -0.55 -13.00 -16.25
N LEU A 310 -0.47 -13.08 -14.93
CA LEU A 310 -1.29 -12.30 -14.00
C LEU A 310 -0.99 -10.80 -14.05
N VAL A 311 0.29 -10.40 -14.01
CA VAL A 311 0.68 -8.99 -14.10
C VAL A 311 0.19 -8.38 -15.41
N ARG A 312 0.41 -9.07 -16.53
CA ARG A 312 -0.06 -8.61 -17.85
C ARG A 312 -1.58 -8.50 -17.92
N TRP A 313 -2.29 -9.43 -17.29
CA TRP A 313 -3.75 -9.41 -17.26
C TRP A 313 -4.27 -8.21 -16.45
N TRP A 314 -3.77 -7.99 -15.23
CA TRP A 314 -4.20 -6.87 -14.40
C TRP A 314 -3.87 -5.51 -15.03
N ALA A 315 -2.67 -5.37 -15.61
CA ALA A 315 -2.24 -4.14 -16.28
C ALA A 315 -3.17 -3.73 -17.44
N ARG A 316 -3.84 -4.69 -18.09
CA ARG A 316 -4.78 -4.46 -19.20
C ARG A 316 -6.22 -4.21 -18.74
N ASN A 317 -6.63 -4.82 -17.62
CA ASN A 317 -8.05 -4.91 -17.25
C ASN A 317 -8.46 -3.97 -16.08
N SER A 318 -7.51 -3.31 -15.41
CA SER A 318 -7.81 -2.47 -14.22
C SER A 318 -7.33 -1.01 -14.34
N ALA A 319 -7.24 -0.48 -15.55
CA ALA A 319 -6.61 0.81 -15.84
C ALA A 319 -7.38 2.05 -15.33
N ALA A 320 -8.65 1.91 -14.88
CA ALA A 320 -9.45 3.05 -14.43
C ALA A 320 -9.00 3.62 -13.07
N ARG A 321 -8.18 2.87 -12.32
CA ARG A 321 -7.58 3.28 -11.04
C ARG A 321 -6.12 2.83 -10.94
N PRO A 322 -5.30 3.47 -10.10
CA PRO A 322 -3.95 3.02 -9.79
C PRO A 322 -3.89 1.53 -9.42
N LEU A 323 -3.04 0.79 -10.14
CA LEU A 323 -2.74 -0.61 -9.90
C LEU A 323 -1.35 -0.73 -9.24
N PHE A 324 -1.29 -1.45 -8.12
CA PHE A 324 -0.05 -1.85 -7.48
C PHE A 324 0.05 -3.38 -7.44
N ILE A 325 1.26 -3.94 -7.45
CA ILE A 325 1.44 -5.40 -7.38
C ILE A 325 1.73 -5.84 -5.95
N GLY A 326 0.91 -6.73 -5.39
CA GLY A 326 1.21 -7.43 -4.14
C GLY A 326 2.26 -8.51 -4.37
N GLN A 327 3.38 -8.42 -3.68
CA GLN A 327 4.55 -9.29 -3.87
C GLN A 327 4.81 -10.17 -2.65
N ASP A 328 4.90 -11.48 -2.83
CA ASP A 328 5.49 -12.37 -1.82
C ASP A 328 7.02 -12.28 -1.88
N VAL A 329 7.62 -11.67 -0.86
CA VAL A 329 9.07 -11.46 -0.75
C VAL A 329 9.81 -12.79 -0.68
N ILE A 330 9.34 -13.72 0.17
CA ILE A 330 10.00 -15.00 0.41
C ILE A 330 9.99 -15.83 -0.87
N ARG A 331 8.85 -15.92 -1.55
CA ARG A 331 8.76 -16.67 -2.79
C ARG A 331 9.61 -16.06 -3.89
N THR A 332 9.63 -14.73 -3.97
CA THR A 332 10.43 -14.01 -4.98
C THR A 332 11.92 -14.30 -4.85
N VAL A 333 12.45 -14.40 -3.63
CA VAL A 333 13.87 -14.66 -3.41
C VAL A 333 14.26 -16.15 -3.34
N SER A 334 13.31 -17.04 -3.07
CA SER A 334 13.56 -18.48 -2.96
C SER A 334 13.45 -19.25 -4.27
N LYS A 335 12.82 -18.66 -5.29
CA LYS A 335 12.66 -19.27 -6.62
C LYS A 335 13.69 -18.68 -7.60
N ALA A 336 14.30 -19.56 -8.40
CA ALA A 336 15.17 -19.18 -9.48
C ALA A 336 14.37 -18.53 -10.63
N ASP A 337 14.99 -17.60 -11.35
CA ASP A 337 14.45 -17.06 -12.60
C ASP A 337 14.48 -18.14 -13.70
N PRO A 338 13.34 -18.47 -14.34
CA PRO A 338 13.30 -19.46 -15.42
C PRO A 338 14.20 -19.13 -16.61
N LYS A 339 14.47 -17.84 -16.85
CA LYS A 339 15.36 -17.38 -17.94
C LYS A 339 16.81 -17.23 -17.50
N ASN A 340 17.07 -17.11 -16.21
CA ASN A 340 18.42 -17.04 -15.65
C ASN A 340 18.49 -17.73 -14.29
N PRO A 341 18.70 -19.06 -14.25
CA PRO A 341 18.68 -19.82 -13.00
C PRO A 341 19.75 -19.43 -11.97
N ALA A 342 20.75 -18.62 -12.34
CA ALA A 342 21.80 -18.14 -11.44
C ALA A 342 21.33 -17.02 -10.48
N GLN A 343 20.11 -16.49 -10.67
CA GLN A 343 19.54 -15.45 -9.81
C GLN A 343 18.11 -15.79 -9.40
N ASN A 344 17.62 -15.11 -8.36
CA ASN A 344 16.21 -15.16 -7.99
C ASN A 344 15.34 -14.32 -8.94
N GLN A 345 14.02 -14.36 -8.77
CA GLN A 345 13.07 -13.74 -9.69
C GLN A 345 12.91 -12.22 -9.54
N MET A 346 13.57 -11.60 -8.55
CA MET A 346 13.38 -10.16 -8.27
C MET A 346 13.68 -9.27 -9.50
N PRO A 347 14.77 -9.46 -10.27
CA PRO A 347 15.04 -8.65 -11.45
C PRO A 347 13.97 -8.78 -12.53
N ALA A 348 13.54 -9.99 -12.85
CA ALA A 348 12.48 -10.22 -13.84
C ALA A 348 11.15 -9.62 -13.40
N LYS A 349 10.78 -9.73 -12.12
CA LYS A 349 9.54 -9.15 -11.58
C LYS A 349 9.53 -7.62 -11.62
N TYR A 350 10.62 -6.98 -11.20
CA TYR A 350 10.74 -5.51 -11.23
C TYR A 350 10.79 -4.96 -12.66
N LYS A 351 11.50 -5.63 -13.57
CA LYS A 351 11.47 -5.29 -14.99
C LYS A 351 10.04 -5.37 -15.51
N LEU A 352 9.37 -6.50 -15.28
CA LEU A 352 8.02 -6.74 -15.79
C LEU A 352 6.99 -5.72 -15.29
N GLN A 353 7.00 -5.38 -13.99
CA GLN A 353 6.03 -4.43 -13.44
C GLN A 353 6.26 -3.00 -14.00
N ARG A 354 7.52 -2.57 -14.16
CA ARG A 354 7.87 -1.23 -14.68
C ARG A 354 7.69 -1.07 -16.20
N MET A 355 7.45 -2.16 -16.94
CA MET A 355 7.09 -2.08 -18.36
C MET A 355 5.68 -1.53 -18.60
N PHE A 356 4.79 -1.56 -17.60
CA PHE A 356 3.40 -1.13 -17.74
C PHE A 356 3.16 0.21 -17.05
N PRO A 357 2.82 1.29 -17.78
CA PRO A 357 2.50 2.58 -17.17
C PRO A 357 1.29 2.54 -16.22
N THR A 358 0.39 1.56 -16.39
CA THR A 358 -0.76 1.35 -15.50
C THR A 358 -0.36 0.81 -14.14
N ILE A 359 0.80 0.15 -14.03
CA ILE A 359 1.35 -0.32 -12.75
C ILE A 359 2.19 0.81 -12.14
N GLN A 360 1.69 1.37 -11.05
CA GLN A 360 2.29 2.54 -10.42
C GLN A 360 3.07 2.21 -9.14
N GLY A 361 3.35 0.93 -8.89
CA GLY A 361 4.13 0.49 -7.74
C GLY A 361 3.90 -0.96 -7.32
N SER A 362 4.38 -1.28 -6.12
CA SER A 362 4.22 -2.60 -5.50
C SER A 362 4.11 -2.50 -4.00
N CYS A 363 3.59 -3.56 -3.38
CA CYS A 363 3.50 -3.70 -1.93
C CYS A 363 4.08 -5.05 -1.48
N GLN A 364 4.84 -5.04 -0.39
CA GLN A 364 5.75 -6.13 -0.02
C GLN A 364 5.10 -6.97 1.09
N TRP A 365 4.68 -8.19 0.75
CA TRP A 365 4.19 -9.19 1.68
C TRP A 365 5.33 -10.12 2.11
N TYR A 366 5.70 -10.17 3.39
CA TYR A 366 5.31 -9.26 4.48
C TYR A 366 6.51 -8.43 4.90
N ALA A 367 6.24 -7.30 5.57
CA ALA A 367 7.25 -6.31 5.92
C ALA A 367 8.47 -6.91 6.64
N ALA A 368 8.27 -7.88 7.53
CA ALA A 368 9.39 -8.48 8.26
C ALA A 368 10.40 -9.18 7.34
N ALA A 369 9.95 -9.79 6.23
CA ALA A 369 10.86 -10.40 5.26
C ALA A 369 11.79 -9.36 4.59
N VAL A 370 11.30 -8.14 4.40
CA VAL A 370 12.12 -7.00 3.94
C VAL A 370 13.03 -6.53 5.07
N VAL A 371 12.53 -6.36 6.30
CA VAL A 371 13.32 -5.92 7.46
C VAL A 371 14.48 -6.88 7.74
N GLU A 372 14.24 -8.18 7.64
CA GLU A 372 15.23 -9.25 7.82
C GLU A 372 16.15 -9.45 6.60
N ASN A 373 15.98 -8.65 5.54
CA ASN A 373 16.75 -8.73 4.29
C ASN A 373 16.80 -10.15 3.70
N ARG A 374 15.66 -10.86 3.73
CA ARG A 374 15.57 -12.25 3.26
C ARG A 374 16.03 -12.34 1.80
N GLY A 375 16.98 -13.23 1.52
CA GLY A 375 17.53 -13.44 0.18
C GLY A 375 18.10 -12.16 -0.47
N ASN A 376 18.68 -11.26 0.33
CA ASN A 376 19.24 -9.97 -0.11
C ASN A 376 18.21 -8.96 -0.68
N TYR A 377 16.90 -9.19 -0.43
CA TYR A 377 15.82 -8.39 -1.02
C TYR A 377 15.93 -6.89 -0.69
N ARG A 378 16.13 -6.55 0.59
CA ARG A 378 16.21 -5.15 1.04
C ARG A 378 17.40 -4.43 0.42
N ASN A 379 18.56 -5.07 0.38
CA ASN A 379 19.75 -4.49 -0.24
C ASN A 379 19.53 -4.23 -1.73
N MET A 380 18.84 -5.14 -2.43
CA MET A 380 18.48 -4.93 -3.83
C MET A 380 17.49 -3.78 -4.01
N LEU A 381 16.53 -3.58 -3.10
CA LEU A 381 15.71 -2.36 -3.08
C LEU A 381 16.60 -1.12 -2.94
N VAL A 382 17.44 -1.05 -1.91
CA VAL A 382 18.28 0.12 -1.63
C VAL A 382 19.20 0.45 -2.78
N ASN A 383 19.91 -0.54 -3.33
CA ASN A 383 21.01 -0.30 -4.25
C ASN A 383 20.58 -0.25 -5.71
N VAL A 384 19.47 -0.91 -6.07
CA VAL A 384 19.07 -1.12 -7.46
C VAL A 384 17.71 -0.51 -7.77
N TYR A 385 16.65 -0.88 -7.05
CA TYR A 385 15.28 -0.56 -7.47
C TYR A 385 14.74 0.75 -6.90
N HIS A 386 15.06 1.06 -5.64
CA HIS A 386 14.63 2.23 -4.87
C HIS A 386 15.79 3.16 -4.52
N LYS A 387 16.86 3.16 -5.33
CA LYS A 387 18.08 3.95 -5.13
C LYS A 387 17.82 5.43 -4.83
N TYR A 388 16.79 6.00 -5.45
CA TYR A 388 16.36 7.38 -5.23
C TYR A 388 14.98 7.43 -4.57
N PRO A 389 14.70 8.48 -3.76
CA PRO A 389 13.35 8.72 -3.24
C PRO A 389 12.32 8.78 -4.36
N ALA A 390 11.12 8.28 -4.09
CA ALA A 390 9.96 8.45 -4.96
C ALA A 390 8.81 9.04 -4.16
N LEU A 391 8.09 9.95 -4.81
CA LEU A 391 6.81 10.45 -4.31
C LEU A 391 5.74 9.39 -4.55
N LEU A 392 4.62 9.48 -3.85
CA LEU A 392 3.48 8.65 -4.16
C LEU A 392 2.83 9.09 -5.49
N PRO A 393 2.14 8.18 -6.19
CA PRO A 393 1.32 8.55 -7.34
C PRO A 393 0.24 9.57 -6.95
N THR A 394 -0.11 10.45 -7.88
CA THR A 394 -1.20 11.41 -7.68
C THR A 394 -2.56 10.72 -7.76
N SER A 395 -3.59 11.36 -7.20
CA SER A 395 -4.98 10.87 -7.27
C SER A 395 -5.90 11.92 -7.94
N PRO A 396 -5.69 12.22 -9.24
CA PRO A 396 -6.40 13.30 -9.93
C PRO A 396 -7.92 13.05 -10.07
N PHE A 397 -8.37 11.81 -9.87
CA PHE A 397 -9.79 11.45 -9.85
C PHE A 397 -10.48 11.81 -8.51
N ILE A 398 -9.72 12.21 -7.49
CA ILE A 398 -10.25 12.79 -6.24
C ILE A 398 -10.15 14.32 -6.33
N ASP A 399 -8.94 14.83 -6.58
CA ASP A 399 -8.66 16.25 -6.87
C ASP A 399 -7.29 16.37 -7.56
N ASP A 400 -7.18 17.28 -8.53
CA ASP A 400 -5.98 17.50 -9.35
C ASP A 400 -5.31 18.86 -9.10
N LYS A 401 -5.79 19.60 -8.10
CA LYS A 401 -5.37 20.98 -7.85
C LYS A 401 -4.20 21.01 -6.88
N ALA A 402 -3.01 21.26 -7.43
CA ALA A 402 -1.81 21.41 -6.62
C ALA A 402 -1.89 22.57 -5.59
N PRO A 403 -1.25 22.41 -4.42
CA PRO A 403 -1.16 23.48 -3.44
C PRO A 403 -0.36 24.67 -3.97
N GLY A 404 -0.47 25.82 -3.29
CA GLY A 404 0.33 26.99 -3.61
C GLY A 404 1.85 26.70 -3.53
N LYS A 405 2.66 27.47 -4.25
CA LYS A 405 4.12 27.38 -4.12
C LYS A 405 4.59 27.85 -2.74
N VAL A 406 5.69 27.27 -2.25
CA VAL A 406 6.35 27.73 -1.00
C VAL A 406 6.71 29.21 -1.07
N LYS A 407 6.81 29.87 0.08
CA LYS A 407 7.16 31.30 0.16
C LYS A 407 8.43 31.51 0.99
N LYS A 408 9.05 32.67 0.82
CA LYS A 408 10.21 33.13 1.61
C LYS A 408 11.39 32.13 1.66
N LEU A 409 11.67 31.43 0.55
CA LEU A 409 12.78 30.47 0.46
C LEU A 409 14.14 31.16 0.63
N LYS A 410 14.82 30.92 1.76
CA LYS A 410 16.11 31.57 2.09
C LYS A 410 17.01 30.67 2.94
N PRO A 411 18.33 30.67 2.68
CA PRO A 411 19.29 30.02 3.56
C PRO A 411 19.68 30.97 4.71
N VAL A 412 19.85 30.43 5.91
CA VAL A 412 20.14 31.17 7.15
C VAL A 412 21.15 30.37 7.97
N TRP A 413 22.13 31.06 8.58
CA TRP A 413 23.00 30.46 9.59
C TRP A 413 22.31 30.45 10.95
N THR A 414 22.32 29.28 11.58
CA THR A 414 21.73 29.03 12.90
C THR A 414 22.75 28.32 13.79
N ALA A 415 22.45 28.17 15.08
CA ALA A 415 23.27 27.35 15.98
C ALA A 415 23.41 25.89 15.50
N ASP A 416 22.40 25.38 14.79
CA ASP A 416 22.36 24.01 14.26
C ASP A 416 23.00 23.85 12.87
N GLY A 417 23.57 24.94 12.33
CA GLY A 417 24.27 25.01 11.05
C GLY A 417 23.57 25.86 9.98
N TYR A 418 23.95 25.64 8.72
CA TYR A 418 23.38 26.36 7.57
C TYR A 418 22.08 25.70 7.11
N ILE A 419 20.96 26.41 7.19
CA ILE A 419 19.62 25.84 7.00
C ILE A 419 18.87 26.60 5.91
N LEU A 420 18.25 25.87 4.98
CA LEU A 420 17.33 26.42 3.99
C LEU A 420 15.90 26.43 4.58
N PHE A 421 15.34 27.61 4.80
CA PHE A 421 13.98 27.79 5.31
C PHE A 421 13.00 28.22 4.22
N TRP A 422 11.74 27.84 4.37
CA TRP A 422 10.60 28.37 3.64
C TRP A 422 9.38 28.49 4.56
N THR A 423 8.30 29.06 4.04
CA THR A 423 7.00 29.05 4.72
C THR A 423 5.97 28.36 3.84
N ALA A 424 5.06 27.62 4.47
CA ALA A 424 3.93 26.99 3.82
C ALA A 424 3.10 28.00 3.00
N PRO A 425 2.55 27.60 1.83
CA PRO A 425 1.53 28.39 1.15
C PRO A 425 0.28 28.53 2.04
N LYS A 426 -0.54 29.56 1.77
CA LYS A 426 -1.89 29.63 2.33
C LYS A 426 -2.78 28.66 1.56
N ALA A 427 -3.66 27.95 2.26
CA ALA A 427 -4.67 27.07 1.68
C ALA A 427 -6.08 27.61 1.99
N LYS A 428 -7.05 27.30 1.13
CA LYS A 428 -8.46 27.66 1.37
C LYS A 428 -9.16 26.63 2.26
N ASP A 429 -8.84 25.36 2.05
CA ASP A 429 -9.36 24.20 2.76
C ASP A 429 -8.25 23.17 2.97
N GLU A 430 -8.58 22.01 3.56
CA GLU A 430 -7.61 20.95 3.86
C GLU A 430 -7.10 20.23 2.60
N MET A 431 -7.86 20.24 1.49
CA MET A 431 -7.43 19.62 0.22
C MET A 431 -6.29 20.43 -0.42
N ASP A 432 -6.38 21.76 -0.36
CA ASP A 432 -5.37 22.70 -0.90
C ASP A 432 -4.09 22.82 -0.02
N LYS A 433 -4.06 22.15 1.13
CA LYS A 433 -3.04 22.36 2.15
C LYS A 433 -1.76 21.59 1.83
N ALA A 434 -0.64 22.31 1.85
CA ALA A 434 0.67 21.70 1.81
C ALA A 434 0.95 20.92 3.11
N VAL A 435 1.14 19.60 2.99
CA VAL A 435 1.45 18.70 4.11
C VAL A 435 2.87 18.16 4.04
N GLN A 436 3.50 18.21 2.86
CA GLN A 436 4.86 17.73 2.65
C GLN A 436 5.59 18.61 1.62
N TYR A 437 6.92 18.55 1.61
CA TYR A 437 7.79 19.33 0.74
C TYR A 437 8.87 18.46 0.12
N VAL A 438 9.19 18.74 -1.15
CA VAL A 438 10.27 18.07 -1.87
C VAL A 438 11.38 19.06 -2.11
N VAL A 439 12.59 18.70 -1.68
CA VAL A 439 13.81 19.49 -1.85
C VAL A 439 14.67 18.82 -2.90
N TYR A 440 14.96 19.57 -3.96
CA TYR A 440 15.83 19.16 -5.04
C TYR A 440 17.15 19.92 -5.02
N ARG A 441 18.24 19.29 -5.46
CA ARG A 441 19.56 19.90 -5.61
C ARG A 441 20.13 19.65 -7.00
N PHE A 442 20.52 20.73 -7.66
CA PHE A 442 21.16 20.73 -8.97
C PHE A 442 22.52 21.41 -8.90
N ALA A 443 23.47 20.95 -9.71
CA ALA A 443 24.79 21.56 -9.86
C ALA A 443 24.69 23.00 -10.43
N ASN A 444 25.79 23.74 -10.35
CA ASN A 444 25.83 25.10 -10.88
C ASN A 444 25.52 25.11 -12.38
N LYS A 445 24.55 25.94 -12.79
CA LYS A 445 24.07 26.08 -14.19
C LYS A 445 23.43 24.83 -14.79
N GLU A 446 23.26 23.75 -14.05
CA GLU A 446 22.49 22.59 -14.50
C GLU A 446 21.03 22.98 -14.76
N LYS A 447 20.45 22.41 -15.83
CA LYS A 447 19.04 22.61 -16.17
C LYS A 447 18.19 21.86 -15.15
N VAL A 448 17.25 22.57 -14.52
CA VAL A 448 16.33 21.97 -13.54
C VAL A 448 15.41 20.98 -14.25
N ASN A 449 15.50 19.72 -13.86
CA ASN A 449 14.58 18.65 -14.25
C ASN A 449 13.97 18.03 -12.98
N LEU A 450 12.73 18.41 -12.66
CA LEU A 450 12.04 17.89 -11.47
C LEU A 450 11.51 16.47 -11.65
N ASN A 451 11.60 15.90 -12.86
CA ASN A 451 11.19 14.52 -13.15
C ASN A 451 12.30 13.50 -12.93
N ASP A 452 13.53 13.96 -12.67
CA ASP A 452 14.66 13.10 -12.35
C ASP A 452 14.79 12.98 -10.81
N PRO A 453 14.48 11.81 -10.23
CA PRO A 453 14.51 11.62 -8.79
C PRO A 453 15.93 11.62 -8.20
N SER A 454 16.99 11.53 -9.03
CA SER A 454 18.37 11.61 -8.54
C SER A 454 18.71 12.98 -7.92
N HIS A 455 17.92 14.00 -8.25
CA HIS A 455 18.04 15.33 -7.66
C HIS A 455 17.24 15.51 -6.38
N ILE A 456 16.37 14.57 -5.99
CA ILE A 456 15.62 14.65 -4.72
C ILE A 456 16.58 14.37 -3.57
N VAL A 457 16.86 15.38 -2.75
CA VAL A 457 17.74 15.26 -1.58
C VAL A 457 16.95 15.14 -0.27
N ALA A 458 15.67 15.52 -0.27
CA ALA A 458 14.77 15.28 0.86
C ALA A 458 13.30 15.32 0.42
N VAL A 459 12.50 14.52 1.11
CA VAL A 459 11.04 14.63 1.18
C VAL A 459 10.72 14.78 2.67
N THR A 460 10.16 15.91 3.09
CA THR A 460 10.00 16.27 4.51
C THR A 460 8.68 16.97 4.78
N ASN A 461 8.17 16.83 6.00
CA ASN A 461 7.01 17.58 6.47
C ASN A 461 7.43 18.93 7.09
N ASP A 462 8.72 19.12 7.34
CA ASP A 462 9.27 20.35 7.89
C ASP A 462 9.31 21.47 6.85
N THR A 463 9.29 22.72 7.31
CA THR A 463 9.50 23.89 6.44
C THR A 463 10.97 24.32 6.37
N PHE A 464 11.88 23.38 6.58
CA PHE A 464 13.31 23.61 6.51
C PHE A 464 14.10 22.38 6.04
N TYR A 465 15.34 22.61 5.59
CA TYR A 465 16.29 21.56 5.25
C TYR A 465 17.69 21.99 5.65
N LYS A 466 18.39 21.14 6.43
CA LYS A 466 19.78 21.37 6.80
C LYS A 466 20.67 21.17 5.58
N LEU A 467 21.34 22.24 5.17
CA LEU A 467 22.24 22.23 4.02
C LEU A 467 23.56 21.55 4.41
N PRO A 468 24.09 20.63 3.59
CA PRO A 468 25.40 20.03 3.83
C PRO A 468 26.50 21.03 3.43
N TYR A 469 26.70 22.05 4.26
CA TYR A 469 27.75 23.06 4.07
C TYR A 469 29.14 22.42 4.25
N GLU A 470 30.07 22.79 3.39
CA GLU A 470 31.46 22.33 3.38
C GLU A 470 32.40 23.55 3.51
N ASP A 471 32.70 24.25 2.42
CA ASP A 471 33.68 25.33 2.37
C ASP A 471 33.15 26.65 1.76
N GLY A 472 31.88 26.70 1.38
CA GLY A 472 31.22 27.86 0.80
C GLY A 472 31.67 28.20 -0.63
N LYS A 473 32.40 27.33 -1.33
CA LYS A 473 32.91 27.59 -2.68
C LYS A 473 31.99 27.01 -3.76
N THR A 474 31.34 25.88 -3.50
CA THR A 474 30.59 25.17 -4.52
C THR A 474 29.17 25.69 -4.62
N LYS A 475 28.80 26.19 -5.81
CA LYS A 475 27.46 26.73 -6.06
C LYS A 475 26.48 25.60 -6.44
N TYR A 476 25.34 25.56 -5.77
CA TYR A 476 24.21 24.70 -6.10
C TYR A 476 22.94 25.52 -6.32
N SER A 477 22.01 24.93 -7.07
CA SER A 477 20.63 25.40 -7.17
C SER A 477 19.74 24.47 -6.37
N TYR A 478 19.17 24.98 -5.28
CA TYR A 478 18.13 24.29 -4.54
C TYR A 478 16.76 24.68 -5.09
N VAL A 479 15.88 23.71 -5.21
CA VAL A 479 14.49 23.92 -5.63
C VAL A 479 13.58 23.26 -4.61
N VAL A 480 12.53 23.96 -4.19
CA VAL A 480 11.55 23.45 -3.23
C VAL A 480 10.15 23.50 -3.85
N THR A 481 9.40 22.41 -3.68
CA THR A 481 7.98 22.28 -4.03
C THR A 481 7.21 21.80 -2.80
N ALA A 482 5.92 22.08 -2.75
CA ALA A 482 4.97 21.57 -1.77
C ALA A 482 4.08 20.48 -2.39
N LEU A 483 3.64 19.54 -1.55
CA LEU A 483 2.71 18.45 -1.85
C LEU A 483 1.49 18.55 -0.93
N ASP A 484 0.31 18.30 -1.47
CA ASP A 484 -0.91 18.09 -0.68
C ASP A 484 -1.09 16.61 -0.27
N ARG A 485 -2.20 16.28 0.39
CA ARG A 485 -2.55 14.91 0.82
C ARG A 485 -2.71 13.93 -0.35
N LEU A 486 -2.94 14.42 -1.57
CA LEU A 486 -3.09 13.62 -2.79
C LEU A 486 -1.82 13.64 -3.65
N HIS A 487 -0.72 14.19 -3.12
CA HIS A 487 0.60 14.30 -3.73
C HIS A 487 0.64 15.16 -5.00
N ASN A 488 -0.35 16.04 -5.21
CA ASN A 488 -0.26 17.05 -6.25
C ASN A 488 0.87 18.02 -5.90
N GLU A 489 1.70 18.37 -6.88
CA GLU A 489 2.94 19.09 -6.64
C GLU A 489 2.86 20.54 -7.12
N SER A 490 3.11 21.47 -6.20
CA SER A 490 3.06 22.91 -6.47
C SER A 490 4.12 23.34 -7.50
N LYS A 491 3.97 24.57 -8.02
CA LYS A 491 5.04 25.25 -8.77
C LYS A 491 6.30 25.40 -7.91
N SER A 492 7.46 25.24 -8.54
CA SER A 492 8.76 25.27 -7.87
C SER A 492 9.23 26.67 -7.48
N VAL A 493 9.97 26.77 -6.36
CA VAL A 493 10.74 27.96 -5.99
C VAL A 493 12.22 27.62 -5.90
N LYS A 494 13.06 28.43 -6.54
CA LYS A 494 14.50 28.18 -6.68
C LYS A 494 15.32 29.16 -5.83
N LYS A 495 16.40 28.67 -5.23
CA LYS A 495 17.42 29.48 -4.54
C LYS A 495 18.82 28.97 -4.88
N LYS A 496 19.72 29.88 -5.25
CA LYS A 496 21.15 29.58 -5.36
C LYS A 496 21.79 29.63 -3.98
N VAL A 497 22.58 28.63 -3.67
CA VAL A 497 23.26 28.45 -2.38
C VAL A 497 24.71 28.10 -2.67
N LYS A 498 25.64 28.59 -1.83
CA LYS A 498 27.01 28.08 -1.80
C LYS A 498 27.15 27.17 -0.60
N LEU A 499 27.61 25.95 -0.84
CA LEU A 499 27.95 24.98 0.20
C LEU A 499 29.45 24.96 0.38
#